data_AF-A0AA36N5M4-F1
#
_entry.id   AF-A0AA36N5M4-F1
#
_cell.length_a   1.000
_cell.length_b   1.000
_cell.length_c   1.000
_cell.angle_alpha   90.00
_cell.angle_beta   90.00
_cell.angle_gamma   90.00
#
_symmetry.space_group_name_H-M   'P 1'
#
loop_
_entity.id
_entity.type
_entity.pdbx_description
1 polymer ?
#
loop_
_entity_poly.entity_id
_entity_poly.type
_entity_poly.pdbx_seq_one_letter_code
_entity_poly.pdbx_strand_id
1 'polypeptide(L)'
;MPAADDDKDDSGTESGDQQRRVLVDQVKSNQKASVPFQQAWRSYCDAHGGGFYDPARHSAQFLEDFLKTAAKGTKSKAKKESESSESSSRSRARRRRRHGRRHTRGRRRRRERRDRRDRRGRRRKRSRSSSSALPSRATAIKGAERAVAAATKELEALSANAVDDEDAIQEEQRRKEVEKALEKVQSDAAAELQEKLREAEARLAEEKQTRLSEAEDKLKQAIVERLKDAEVKFRAEEQGRIEDARLKAKARVKALMDEARPKIEASWAEQISGLAQRARIAREAADALRSGKAKNGSA
;
A
#
# COMPACT_ATOMS: atom_id res chain seq x y z
N MET A 1 -62.47 6.46 5.86
CA MET A 1 -61.38 7.25 5.22
C MET A 1 -60.32 7.56 6.28
N PRO A 2 -59.03 7.62 5.91
CA PRO A 2 -57.90 7.15 6.72
C PRO A 2 -56.98 8.28 7.29
N ALA A 3 -56.19 7.94 8.31
CA ALA A 3 -54.82 8.41 8.67
C ALA A 3 -54.55 7.93 10.12
N ALA A 4 -53.74 6.90 10.41
CA ALA A 4 -52.28 6.77 10.28
C ALA A 4 -51.51 7.80 11.12
N ASP A 5 -51.18 7.43 12.36
CA ASP A 5 -50.06 7.98 13.13
C ASP A 5 -49.47 6.84 13.98
N ASP A 6 -48.45 6.19 13.41
CA ASP A 6 -47.53 5.26 14.05
C ASP A 6 -46.48 6.05 14.85
N ASP A 7 -46.70 6.25 16.14
CA ASP A 7 -45.67 6.73 17.09
C ASP A 7 -44.80 5.54 17.52
N LYS A 8 -43.65 5.38 16.86
CA LYS A 8 -42.68 4.30 17.10
C LYS A 8 -41.37 4.86 17.63
N ASP A 9 -41.26 4.89 18.96
CA ASP A 9 -40.09 4.50 19.78
C ASP A 9 -38.68 4.89 19.24
N ASP A 10 -38.18 6.08 19.60
CA ASP A 10 -36.84 6.61 19.24
C ASP A 10 -35.84 6.68 20.43
N SER A 11 -36.04 5.93 21.51
CA SER A 11 -35.14 6.01 22.68
C SER A 11 -33.89 5.10 22.62
N GLY A 12 -33.56 4.53 21.46
CA GLY A 12 -32.50 3.51 21.30
C GLY A 12 -31.17 3.99 20.72
N THR A 13 -31.14 5.14 20.05
CA THR A 13 -29.99 5.55 19.21
C THR A 13 -28.97 6.41 19.94
N GLU A 14 -29.37 7.16 20.97
CA GLU A 14 -28.48 8.11 21.68
C GLU A 14 -27.37 7.44 22.50
N SER A 15 -27.64 6.26 23.09
CA SER A 15 -26.66 5.57 23.94
C SER A 15 -25.46 5.03 23.16
N GLY A 16 -25.69 4.56 21.92
CA GLY A 16 -24.63 4.03 21.06
C GLY A 16 -23.70 5.11 20.51
N ASP A 17 -24.25 6.26 20.15
CA ASP A 17 -23.48 7.41 19.67
C ASP A 17 -22.64 8.05 20.79
N GLN A 18 -23.17 8.10 22.01
CA GLN A 18 -22.42 8.58 23.17
C GLN A 18 -21.24 7.65 23.49
N GLN A 19 -21.45 6.33 23.45
CA GLN A 19 -20.38 5.35 23.66
C GLN A 19 -19.29 5.44 22.58
N ARG A 20 -19.68 5.63 21.31
CA ARG A 20 -18.72 5.85 20.22
C ARG A 20 -17.87 7.10 20.44
N ARG A 21 -18.48 8.22 20.87
CA ARG A 21 -17.75 9.48 21.13
C ARG A 21 -16.68 9.30 22.22
N VAL A 22 -17.02 8.61 23.31
CA VAL A 22 -16.08 8.30 24.40
C VAL A 22 -14.89 7.47 23.89
N LEU A 23 -15.14 6.45 23.05
CA LEU A 23 -14.09 5.61 22.47
C LEU A 23 -13.18 6.39 21.50
N VAL A 24 -13.75 7.28 20.70
CA VAL A 24 -12.99 8.17 19.81
C VAL A 24 -12.04 9.06 20.60
N ASP A 25 -12.52 9.67 21.68
CA ASP A 25 -11.72 10.55 22.52
C ASP A 25 -10.62 9.79 23.27
N GLN A 26 -10.90 8.55 23.69
CA GLN A 26 -9.91 7.67 24.31
C GLN A 26 -8.79 7.28 23.33
N VAL A 27 -9.12 6.89 22.09
CA VAL A 27 -8.12 6.58 21.06
C VAL A 27 -7.28 7.81 20.71
N LYS A 28 -7.92 8.99 20.54
CA LYS A 28 -7.21 10.26 20.29
C LYS A 28 -6.27 10.64 21.43
N SER A 29 -6.70 10.45 22.68
CA SER A 29 -5.87 10.74 23.86
C SER A 29 -4.64 9.82 23.91
N ASN A 30 -4.82 8.53 23.65
CA ASN A 30 -3.73 7.56 23.64
C ASN A 30 -2.75 7.77 22.46
N GLN A 31 -3.25 8.21 21.30
CA GLN A 31 -2.41 8.61 20.16
C GLN A 31 -1.52 9.80 20.51
N LYS A 32 -2.02 10.78 21.27
CA LYS A 32 -1.24 11.94 21.73
C LYS A 32 -0.25 11.57 22.83
N ALA A 33 -0.61 10.63 23.71
CA ALA A 33 0.21 10.23 24.84
C ALA A 33 1.40 9.33 24.45
N SER A 34 1.27 8.55 23.37
CA SER A 34 2.25 7.51 23.04
C SER A 34 2.44 7.32 21.54
N VAL A 35 3.65 7.61 21.06
CA VAL A 35 4.09 7.35 19.69
C VAL A 35 3.95 5.86 19.29
N PRO A 36 4.34 4.86 20.12
CA PRO A 36 4.15 3.46 19.74
C PRO A 36 2.66 3.05 19.69
N PHE A 37 1.79 3.68 20.50
CA PHE A 37 0.34 3.48 20.38
C PHE A 37 -0.20 4.02 19.05
N GLN A 38 0.28 5.19 18.63
CA GLN A 38 -0.08 5.77 17.33
C GLN A 38 0.37 4.88 16.16
N GLN A 39 1.57 4.29 16.23
CA GLN A 39 2.06 3.34 15.23
C GLN A 39 1.21 2.07 15.20
N ALA A 40 0.89 1.50 16.36
CA ALA A 40 0.02 0.34 16.46
C ALA A 40 -1.38 0.60 15.89
N TRP A 41 -1.92 1.80 16.12
CA TRP A 41 -3.20 2.23 15.52
C TRP A 41 -3.12 2.28 13.99
N ARG A 42 -2.05 2.86 13.43
CA ARG A 42 -1.87 2.90 11.97
C ARG A 42 -1.78 1.50 11.38
N SER A 43 -0.95 0.63 11.95
CA SER A 43 -0.84 -0.78 11.52
C SER A 43 -2.16 -1.53 11.62
N TYR A 44 -2.95 -1.28 12.68
CA TYR A 44 -4.27 -1.89 12.83
C TYR A 44 -5.27 -1.38 11.78
N CYS A 45 -5.23 -0.09 11.46
CA CYS A 45 -6.05 0.51 10.39
C CYS A 45 -5.63 0.03 9.00
N ASP A 46 -4.35 -0.22 8.76
CA ASP A 46 -3.85 -0.80 7.50
C ASP A 46 -4.35 -2.24 7.32
N ALA A 47 -4.36 -3.03 8.40
CA ALA A 47 -4.77 -4.43 8.36
C ALA A 47 -6.30 -4.63 8.33
N HIS A 48 -7.06 -3.79 9.04
CA HIS A 48 -8.50 -4.00 9.26
C HIS A 48 -9.39 -2.81 8.89
N GLY A 49 -8.83 -1.60 8.77
CA GLY A 49 -9.58 -0.34 8.62
C GLY A 49 -9.53 0.29 7.22
N GLY A 50 -9.01 -0.42 6.22
CA GLY A 50 -8.97 0.04 4.82
C GLY A 50 -8.13 1.31 4.59
N GLY A 51 -7.15 1.59 5.47
CA GLY A 51 -6.25 2.74 5.33
C GLY A 51 -6.81 4.08 5.83
N PHE A 52 -7.96 4.09 6.52
CA PHE A 52 -8.46 5.29 7.18
C PHE A 52 -7.97 5.36 8.63
N TYR A 53 -7.22 6.40 8.97
CA TYR A 53 -6.61 6.55 10.30
C TYR A 53 -7.40 7.42 11.28
N ASP A 54 -8.51 8.00 10.85
CA ASP A 54 -9.34 8.85 11.70
C ASP A 54 -10.24 7.99 12.61
N PRO A 55 -10.07 8.02 13.95
CA PRO A 55 -10.91 7.26 14.87
C PRO A 55 -12.40 7.59 14.74
N ALA A 56 -12.77 8.81 14.34
CA ALA A 56 -14.17 9.21 14.21
C ALA A 56 -14.89 8.54 13.02
N ARG A 57 -14.15 7.94 12.09
CA ARG A 57 -14.69 7.26 10.91
C ARG A 57 -14.93 5.77 11.13
N HIS A 58 -14.55 5.23 12.28
CA HIS A 58 -14.67 3.82 12.61
C HIS A 58 -15.87 3.55 13.53
N SER A 59 -16.43 2.34 13.44
CA SER A 59 -17.56 1.92 14.30
C SER A 59 -17.12 1.74 15.75
N ALA A 60 -18.07 1.81 16.70
CA ALA A 60 -17.77 1.61 18.12
C ALA A 60 -17.11 0.24 18.39
N GLN A 61 -17.59 -0.82 17.72
CA GLN A 61 -17.01 -2.16 17.84
C GLN A 61 -15.55 -2.21 17.38
N PHE A 62 -15.21 -1.53 16.28
CA PHE A 62 -13.83 -1.46 15.78
C PHE A 62 -12.90 -0.75 16.77
N LEU A 63 -13.36 0.35 17.37
CA LEU A 63 -12.59 1.09 18.37
C LEU A 63 -12.38 0.27 19.65
N GLU A 64 -13.40 -0.46 20.10
CA GLU A 64 -13.28 -1.37 21.25
C GLU A 64 -12.31 -2.52 20.99
N ASP A 65 -12.36 -3.13 19.81
CA ASP A 65 -11.50 -4.25 19.45
C ASP A 65 -10.04 -3.81 19.32
N PHE A 66 -9.79 -2.62 18.78
CA PHE A 66 -8.47 -2.02 18.81
C PHE A 66 -7.98 -1.76 20.24
N LEU A 67 -8.79 -1.17 21.10
CA LEU A 67 -8.39 -0.90 22.49
C LEU A 67 -8.10 -2.19 23.27
N LYS A 68 -8.86 -3.28 23.01
CA LYS A 68 -8.61 -4.62 23.58
C LYS A 68 -7.30 -5.22 23.08
N THR A 69 -6.96 -5.05 21.80
CA THR A 69 -5.70 -5.55 21.22
C THR A 69 -4.49 -4.74 21.68
N ALA A 70 -4.62 -3.41 21.75
CA ALA A 70 -3.61 -2.51 22.28
C ALA A 70 -3.31 -2.76 23.76
N ALA A 71 -4.34 -3.05 24.58
CA ALA A 71 -4.17 -3.44 25.97
C ALA A 71 -3.42 -4.78 26.15
N LYS A 72 -3.57 -5.71 25.19
CA LYS A 72 -2.85 -6.99 25.17
C LYS A 72 -1.43 -6.87 24.60
N GLY A 73 -1.18 -5.91 23.71
CA GLY A 73 0.08 -5.73 22.98
C GLY A 73 1.24 -5.16 23.80
N THR A 74 1.02 -4.66 25.02
CA THR A 74 2.07 -4.06 25.86
C THR A 74 2.89 -5.08 26.68
N LYS A 75 2.61 -6.38 26.60
CA LYS A 75 3.31 -7.41 27.40
C LYS A 75 4.11 -8.47 26.63
N SER A 76 4.24 -8.39 25.31
CA SER A 76 5.00 -9.43 24.59
C SER A 76 5.36 -9.06 23.14
N LYS A 77 6.54 -8.46 22.94
CA LYS A 77 7.47 -8.74 21.82
C LYS A 77 8.69 -7.80 21.87
N ALA A 78 9.67 -8.16 22.69
CA ALA A 78 11.08 -7.90 22.36
C ALA A 78 11.67 -9.27 22.01
N LYS A 79 12.42 -9.34 20.90
CA LYS A 79 13.21 -10.50 20.38
C LYS A 79 12.56 -11.33 19.27
N LYS A 80 12.79 -10.91 18.02
CA LYS A 80 13.45 -11.68 16.93
C LYS A 80 13.14 -11.00 15.59
N GLU A 81 14.12 -10.35 14.99
CA GLU A 81 14.27 -10.16 13.54
C GLU A 81 15.58 -9.41 13.27
N SER A 82 16.69 -10.15 13.12
CA SER A 82 17.87 -9.76 12.32
C SER A 82 18.86 -10.94 12.27
N GLU A 83 18.59 -11.95 11.45
CA GLU A 83 19.66 -12.85 10.98
C GLU A 83 19.24 -13.59 9.70
N SER A 84 20.19 -13.64 8.75
CA SER A 84 20.18 -14.24 7.41
C SER A 84 19.48 -13.42 6.31
N SER A 85 20.09 -13.14 5.15
CA SER A 85 21.15 -13.87 4.47
C SER A 85 22.02 -12.97 3.59
N GLU A 86 23.33 -13.11 3.80
CA GLU A 86 24.42 -12.43 3.12
C GLU A 86 24.89 -13.22 1.89
N SER A 87 25.46 -12.46 0.96
CA SER A 87 26.12 -12.88 -0.26
C SER A 87 27.32 -13.83 -0.05
N SER A 88 27.66 -14.50 -1.15
CA SER A 88 29.04 -14.64 -1.65
C SER A 88 29.81 -15.94 -1.38
N SER A 89 30.28 -16.48 -2.52
CA SER A 89 31.60 -17.09 -2.73
C SER A 89 31.81 -18.59 -2.48
N ARG A 90 31.82 -19.29 -3.62
CA ARG A 90 33.03 -19.90 -4.21
C ARG A 90 33.96 -20.68 -3.26
N SER A 91 34.05 -21.97 -3.62
CA SER A 91 35.30 -22.70 -3.84
C SER A 91 35.78 -23.70 -2.78
N ARG A 92 36.00 -24.90 -3.30
CA ARG A 92 37.11 -25.82 -3.02
C ARG A 92 37.07 -26.60 -1.70
N ALA A 93 36.64 -27.84 -1.89
CA ALA A 93 37.51 -29.01 -1.84
C ALA A 93 37.90 -29.60 -0.47
N ARG A 94 37.66 -30.92 -0.43
CA ARG A 94 38.41 -31.97 0.26
C ARG A 94 38.12 -32.21 1.74
N ARG A 95 37.56 -33.41 1.92
CA ARG A 95 38.13 -34.57 2.65
C ARG A 95 37.49 -34.91 4.00
N ARG A 96 37.15 -36.21 4.07
CA ARG A 96 37.09 -37.13 5.22
C ARG A 96 35.76 -37.10 5.98
N ARG A 97 34.92 -38.13 5.80
CA ARG A 97 34.97 -39.53 6.30
C ARG A 97 34.12 -39.67 7.58
N ARG A 98 33.01 -40.39 7.41
CA ARG A 98 32.65 -41.63 8.15
C ARG A 98 31.90 -41.49 9.50
N HIS A 99 30.59 -41.80 9.48
CA HIS A 99 29.85 -42.84 10.25
C HIS A 99 28.34 -42.52 10.23
N GLY A 100 27.35 -43.43 10.21
CA GLY A 100 27.23 -44.88 10.11
C GLY A 100 25.90 -45.20 9.39
N ARG A 101 25.73 -46.31 8.66
CA ARG A 101 25.50 -47.71 9.09
C ARG A 101 24.16 -47.94 9.83
N ARG A 102 23.16 -48.44 9.10
CA ARG A 102 22.05 -49.41 9.42
C ARG A 102 20.84 -49.05 8.51
N HIS A 103 19.97 -49.90 7.97
CA HIS A 103 19.78 -51.35 7.85
C HIS A 103 18.60 -51.53 6.87
N THR A 104 18.71 -52.30 5.77
CA THR A 104 17.62 -53.11 5.17
C THR A 104 18.21 -54.18 4.23
N ARG A 105 18.99 -55.09 4.82
CA ARG A 105 19.35 -56.38 4.18
C ARG A 105 18.31 -57.41 4.60
N GLY A 106 17.37 -57.73 3.72
CA GLY A 106 16.37 -58.75 4.04
C GLY A 106 15.40 -59.04 2.91
N ARG A 107 15.88 -59.54 1.76
CA ARG A 107 15.10 -60.36 0.78
C ARG A 107 15.91 -60.71 -0.49
N ARG A 108 17.09 -61.34 -0.35
CA ARG A 108 17.72 -62.06 -1.48
C ARG A 108 18.76 -63.09 -1.05
N ARG A 109 18.48 -63.84 0.02
CA ARG A 109 19.28 -64.98 0.48
C ARG A 109 18.42 -66.19 0.86
N ARG A 110 17.36 -66.46 0.10
CA ARG A 110 16.49 -67.65 0.31
C ARG A 110 16.21 -68.47 -0.96
N ARG A 111 16.99 -68.29 -2.04
CA ARG A 111 16.87 -69.12 -3.25
C ARG A 111 18.16 -69.75 -3.82
N GLU A 112 19.35 -69.51 -3.24
CA GLU A 112 20.60 -70.13 -3.73
C GLU A 112 21.33 -71.00 -2.71
N ARG A 113 20.60 -71.54 -1.73
CA ARG A 113 21.10 -72.64 -0.87
C ARG A 113 20.28 -73.93 -1.00
N ARG A 114 19.31 -73.98 -1.93
CA ARG A 114 18.56 -75.21 -2.24
C ARG A 114 19.15 -76.02 -3.41
N ASP A 115 20.02 -75.45 -4.23
CA ASP A 115 20.64 -76.17 -5.37
C ASP A 115 22.04 -76.73 -5.13
N ARG A 116 22.56 -76.66 -3.90
CA ARG A 116 23.83 -77.33 -3.54
C ARG A 116 23.65 -78.56 -2.65
N ARG A 117 22.41 -78.95 -2.31
CA ARG A 117 22.11 -80.10 -1.44
C ARG A 117 21.33 -81.24 -2.12
N ASP A 118 21.37 -81.33 -3.45
CA ASP A 118 20.91 -82.52 -4.21
C ASP A 118 21.98 -83.14 -5.12
N ARG A 119 23.24 -82.70 -5.00
CA ARG A 119 24.39 -83.32 -5.70
C ARG A 119 25.18 -84.35 -4.88
N ARG A 120 24.66 -84.79 -3.72
CA ARG A 120 25.26 -85.87 -2.91
C ARG A 120 24.17 -86.84 -2.48
N GLY A 121 23.77 -87.74 -3.37
CA GLY A 121 22.74 -88.72 -2.99
C GLY A 121 22.17 -89.62 -4.08
N ARG A 122 22.90 -89.94 -5.15
CA ARG A 122 22.51 -91.07 -6.03
C ARG A 122 23.73 -91.87 -6.45
N ARG A 123 24.15 -92.76 -5.54
CA ARG A 123 25.06 -93.88 -5.78
C ARG A 123 24.33 -94.85 -6.73
N ARG A 124 24.38 -94.60 -8.03
CA ARG A 124 23.87 -95.53 -9.05
C ARG A 124 24.83 -96.72 -9.13
N LYS A 125 24.31 -97.89 -8.82
CA LYS A 125 24.97 -99.19 -9.00
C LYS A 125 25.36 -99.34 -10.48
N ARG A 126 26.65 -99.60 -10.72
CA ARG A 126 27.18 -100.09 -12.00
C ARG A 126 26.41 -101.35 -12.37
N SER A 127 25.53 -101.26 -13.35
CA SER A 127 25.06 -102.41 -14.12
C SER A 127 25.92 -102.51 -15.37
N ARG A 128 26.32 -103.74 -15.62
CA ARG A 128 27.18 -104.24 -16.68
C ARG A 128 26.73 -103.72 -18.06
N SER A 129 27.69 -103.17 -18.80
CA SER A 129 27.88 -103.30 -20.25
C SER A 129 26.72 -103.90 -21.06
N SER A 130 26.03 -103.05 -21.82
CA SER A 130 25.54 -103.42 -23.15
C SER A 130 26.11 -102.41 -24.16
N SER A 131 26.61 -102.93 -25.26
CA SER A 131 27.31 -102.25 -26.34
C SER A 131 26.68 -100.92 -26.77
N SER A 132 27.43 -99.82 -26.64
CA SER A 132 27.18 -98.62 -27.42
C SER A 132 27.53 -98.90 -28.87
N ALA A 133 26.56 -99.38 -29.64
CA ALA A 133 26.64 -99.25 -31.09
C ALA A 133 26.74 -97.75 -31.38
N LEU A 134 27.82 -97.34 -32.04
CA LEU A 134 27.91 -96.00 -32.61
C LEU A 134 26.65 -95.80 -33.47
N PRO A 135 25.89 -94.71 -33.27
CA PRO A 135 24.75 -94.43 -34.13
C PRO A 135 25.25 -94.49 -35.58
N SER A 136 24.52 -95.20 -36.44
CA SER A 136 24.80 -95.24 -37.87
C SER A 136 25.07 -93.81 -38.35
N ARG A 137 26.00 -93.65 -39.28
CA ARG A 137 26.35 -92.36 -39.89
C ARG A 137 25.10 -91.54 -40.23
N ALA A 138 24.03 -92.20 -40.68
CA ALA A 138 22.73 -91.58 -40.96
C ALA A 138 22.02 -90.97 -39.72
N THR A 139 22.05 -91.65 -38.57
CA THR A 139 21.50 -91.14 -37.30
C THR A 139 22.34 -90.02 -36.69
N ALA A 140 23.67 -90.07 -36.86
CA ALA A 140 24.55 -88.98 -36.44
C ALA A 140 24.36 -87.73 -37.30
N ILE A 141 24.19 -87.89 -38.62
CA ILE A 141 23.87 -86.80 -39.56
C ILE A 141 22.51 -86.18 -39.22
N LYS A 142 21.45 -86.99 -39.04
CA LYS A 142 20.13 -86.47 -38.62
C LYS A 142 20.17 -85.76 -37.26
N GLY A 143 20.99 -86.24 -36.33
CA GLY A 143 21.20 -85.57 -35.04
C GLY A 143 21.90 -84.21 -35.20
N ALA A 144 22.91 -84.14 -36.08
CA ALA A 144 23.61 -82.91 -36.41
C ALA A 144 22.68 -81.92 -37.15
N GLU A 145 21.90 -82.38 -38.13
CA GLU A 145 20.91 -81.56 -38.84
C GLU A 145 19.86 -80.99 -37.87
N ARG A 146 19.38 -81.79 -36.91
CA ARG A 146 18.43 -81.33 -35.90
C ARG A 146 19.05 -80.35 -34.91
N ALA A 147 20.33 -80.51 -34.59
CA ALA A 147 21.08 -79.56 -33.76
C ALA A 147 21.34 -78.24 -34.50
N VAL A 148 21.65 -78.29 -35.81
CA VAL A 148 21.77 -77.09 -36.65
C VAL A 148 20.42 -76.40 -36.76
N ALA A 149 19.33 -77.13 -37.02
CA ALA A 149 17.98 -76.55 -37.08
C ALA A 149 17.52 -75.95 -35.73
N ALA A 150 17.93 -76.54 -34.61
CA ALA A 150 17.67 -75.97 -33.28
C ALA A 150 18.51 -74.70 -33.06
N ALA A 151 19.78 -74.72 -33.45
CA ALA A 151 20.65 -73.56 -33.36
C ALA A 151 20.19 -72.41 -34.25
N THR A 152 19.73 -72.67 -35.48
CA THR A 152 19.18 -71.64 -36.36
C THR A 152 17.91 -71.04 -35.79
N LYS A 153 17.03 -71.87 -35.21
CA LYS A 153 15.80 -71.40 -34.57
C LYS A 153 16.09 -70.57 -33.31
N GLU A 154 17.09 -70.93 -32.52
CA GLU A 154 17.57 -70.10 -31.41
C GLU A 154 18.16 -68.78 -31.91
N LEU A 155 18.90 -68.80 -33.03
CA LEU A 155 19.48 -67.60 -33.64
C LEU A 155 18.38 -66.65 -34.18
N GLU A 156 17.36 -67.19 -34.83
CA GLU A 156 16.18 -66.44 -35.28
C GLU A 156 15.40 -65.85 -34.09
N ALA A 157 15.22 -66.62 -33.00
CA ALA A 157 14.56 -66.12 -31.80
C ALA A 157 15.37 -65.02 -31.10
N LEU A 158 16.70 -65.14 -31.03
CA LEU A 158 17.57 -64.11 -30.49
C LEU A 158 17.59 -62.87 -31.39
N SER A 159 17.59 -63.05 -32.71
CA SER A 159 17.47 -61.97 -33.69
C SER A 159 16.15 -61.22 -33.57
N ALA A 160 15.03 -61.92 -33.38
CA ALA A 160 13.72 -61.30 -33.21
C ALA A 160 13.65 -60.45 -31.93
N ASN A 161 14.11 -61.00 -30.79
CA ASN A 161 14.18 -60.25 -29.53
C ASN A 161 15.12 -59.04 -29.63
N ALA A 162 16.22 -59.13 -30.38
CA ALA A 162 17.14 -58.02 -30.58
C ALA A 162 16.52 -56.86 -31.39
N VAL A 163 15.62 -57.15 -32.33
CA VAL A 163 14.88 -56.13 -33.08
C VAL A 163 13.85 -55.44 -32.18
N ASP A 164 13.12 -56.20 -31.36
CA ASP A 164 12.18 -55.63 -30.38
C ASP A 164 12.90 -54.73 -29.33
N ASP A 165 14.10 -55.13 -28.90
CA ASP A 165 14.94 -54.33 -27.99
C ASP A 165 15.44 -53.03 -28.67
N GLU A 166 15.83 -53.08 -29.95
CA GLU A 166 16.21 -51.89 -30.74
C GLU A 166 15.05 -50.91 -30.90
N ASP A 167 13.85 -51.41 -31.25
CA ASP A 167 12.64 -50.58 -31.41
C ASP A 167 12.25 -49.93 -30.08
N ALA A 168 12.36 -50.65 -28.96
CA ALA A 168 12.10 -50.09 -27.63
C ALA A 168 13.10 -48.99 -27.24
N ILE A 169 14.39 -49.16 -27.57
CA ILE A 169 15.44 -48.15 -27.35
C ILE A 169 15.15 -46.90 -28.19
N GLN A 170 14.77 -47.06 -29.45
CA GLN A 170 14.42 -45.93 -30.32
C GLN A 170 13.17 -45.21 -29.83
N GLU A 171 12.16 -45.93 -29.33
CA GLU A 171 10.96 -45.31 -28.76
C GLU A 171 11.27 -44.53 -27.48
N GLU A 172 12.14 -45.05 -26.61
CA GLU A 172 12.60 -44.34 -25.41
C GLU A 172 13.40 -43.07 -25.78
N GLN A 173 14.23 -43.12 -26.82
CA GLN A 173 14.95 -41.95 -27.33
C GLN A 173 13.99 -40.89 -27.87
N ARG A 174 13.01 -41.27 -28.69
CA ARG A 174 11.97 -40.35 -29.19
C ARG A 174 11.18 -39.72 -28.04
N ARG A 175 10.84 -40.48 -26.99
CA ARG A 175 10.17 -39.96 -25.79
C ARG A 175 11.01 -38.89 -25.08
N LYS A 176 12.32 -39.12 -24.92
CA LYS A 176 13.25 -38.14 -24.33
C LYS A 176 13.40 -36.89 -25.19
N GLU A 177 13.42 -37.04 -26.51
CA GLU A 177 13.46 -35.90 -27.43
C GLU A 177 12.18 -35.06 -27.34
N VAL A 178 11.01 -35.70 -27.29
CA VAL A 178 9.72 -35.04 -27.08
C VAL A 178 9.66 -34.35 -25.73
N GLU A 179 10.12 -35.00 -24.65
CA GLU A 179 10.19 -34.40 -23.31
C GLU A 179 11.07 -33.14 -23.31
N LYS A 180 12.26 -33.22 -23.90
CA LYS A 180 13.16 -32.06 -24.04
C LYS A 180 12.56 -30.95 -24.89
N ALA A 181 11.86 -31.28 -25.96
CA ALA A 181 11.15 -30.30 -26.79
C ALA A 181 10.01 -29.64 -26.00
N LEU A 182 9.29 -30.40 -25.18
CA LEU A 182 8.21 -29.91 -24.33
C LEU A 182 8.74 -28.99 -23.22
N GLU A 183 9.85 -29.35 -22.56
CA GLU A 183 10.54 -28.47 -21.60
C GLU A 183 10.97 -27.15 -22.24
N LYS A 184 11.50 -27.21 -23.47
CA LYS A 184 11.89 -26.01 -24.22
C LYS A 184 10.68 -25.13 -24.53
N VAL A 185 9.59 -25.72 -25.04
CA VAL A 185 8.35 -24.97 -25.33
C VAL A 185 7.79 -24.35 -24.04
N GLN A 186 7.83 -25.08 -22.92
CA GLN A 186 7.42 -24.55 -21.62
C GLN A 186 8.32 -23.40 -21.15
N SER A 187 9.64 -23.50 -21.32
CA SER A 187 10.56 -22.42 -20.94
C SER A 187 10.38 -21.18 -21.82
N ASP A 188 10.18 -21.38 -23.13
CA ASP A 188 9.96 -20.30 -24.09
C ASP A 188 8.63 -19.59 -23.78
N ALA A 189 7.55 -20.35 -23.54
CA ALA A 189 6.26 -19.80 -23.13
C ALA A 189 6.32 -19.08 -21.78
N ALA A 190 7.07 -19.61 -20.81
CA ALA A 190 7.27 -18.96 -19.52
C ALA A 190 8.03 -17.63 -19.66
N ALA A 191 9.05 -17.58 -20.53
CA ALA A 191 9.80 -16.36 -20.82
C ALA A 191 8.90 -15.29 -21.48
N GLU A 192 8.10 -15.67 -22.48
CA GLU A 192 7.15 -14.76 -23.13
C GLU A 192 6.11 -14.20 -22.16
N LEU A 193 5.58 -15.04 -21.25
CA LEU A 193 4.63 -14.57 -20.24
C LEU A 193 5.29 -13.62 -19.23
N GLN A 194 6.54 -13.88 -18.84
CA GLN A 194 7.29 -12.98 -17.95
C GLN A 194 7.58 -11.64 -18.62
N GLU A 195 7.88 -11.62 -19.91
CA GLU A 195 8.09 -10.39 -20.67
C GLU A 195 6.79 -9.58 -20.75
N LYS A 196 5.67 -10.21 -21.12
CA LYS A 196 4.35 -9.56 -21.13
C LYS A 196 3.95 -9.02 -19.76
N LEU A 197 4.28 -9.75 -18.68
CA LEU A 197 4.04 -9.28 -17.32
C LEU A 197 4.85 -8.02 -17.02
N ARG A 198 6.14 -7.99 -17.36
CA ARG A 198 7.00 -6.80 -17.18
C ARG A 198 6.50 -5.61 -17.98
N GLU A 199 6.08 -5.81 -19.22
CA GLU A 199 5.49 -4.75 -20.04
C GLU A 199 4.18 -4.21 -19.44
N ALA A 200 3.31 -5.09 -18.95
CA ALA A 200 2.07 -4.69 -18.30
C ALA A 200 2.33 -3.93 -16.99
N GLU A 201 3.30 -4.37 -16.19
CA GLU A 201 3.75 -3.68 -14.98
C GLU A 201 4.33 -2.30 -15.30
N ALA A 202 5.14 -2.18 -16.35
CA ALA A 202 5.69 -0.91 -16.80
C ALA A 202 4.60 0.06 -17.26
N ARG A 203 3.65 -0.39 -18.09
CA ARG A 203 2.49 0.42 -18.51
C ARG A 203 1.64 0.88 -17.35
N LEU A 204 1.39 -0.03 -16.39
CA LEU A 204 0.64 0.31 -15.18
C LEU A 204 1.39 1.32 -14.31
N ALA A 205 2.71 1.22 -14.22
CA ALA A 205 3.53 2.18 -13.49
C ALA A 205 3.50 3.57 -14.14
N GLU A 206 3.60 3.64 -15.47
CA GLU A 206 3.46 4.89 -16.23
C GLU A 206 2.08 5.53 -16.04
N GLU A 207 1.00 4.74 -16.17
CA GLU A 207 -0.37 5.24 -15.97
C GLU A 207 -0.62 5.73 -14.53
N LYS A 208 -0.06 5.03 -13.54
CA LYS A 208 -0.10 5.49 -12.14
C LYS A 208 0.64 6.82 -11.98
N GLN A 209 1.82 6.94 -12.58
CA GLN A 209 2.64 8.15 -12.49
C GLN A 209 1.94 9.35 -13.15
N THR A 210 1.34 9.16 -14.32
CA THR A 210 0.60 10.24 -15.01
C THR A 210 -0.61 10.68 -14.19
N ARG A 211 -1.40 9.73 -13.67
CA ARG A 211 -2.55 10.05 -12.81
C ARG A 211 -2.16 10.78 -11.53
N LEU A 212 -1.04 10.39 -10.91
CA LEU A 212 -0.52 11.08 -9.73
C LEU A 212 -0.10 12.51 -10.08
N SER A 213 0.64 12.70 -11.17
CA SER A 213 1.04 14.04 -11.63
C SER A 213 -0.18 14.93 -11.92
N GLU A 214 -1.19 14.41 -12.62
CA GLU A 214 -2.42 15.16 -12.90
C GLU A 214 -3.19 15.52 -11.63
N ALA A 215 -3.24 14.60 -10.65
CA ALA A 215 -3.89 14.85 -9.37
C ALA A 215 -3.14 15.93 -8.57
N GLU A 216 -1.80 15.88 -8.56
CA GLU A 216 -0.96 16.90 -7.94
C GLU A 216 -1.18 18.27 -8.57
N ASP A 217 -1.24 18.35 -9.90
CA ASP A 217 -1.43 19.63 -10.59
C ASP A 217 -2.82 20.21 -10.38
N LYS A 218 -3.86 19.36 -10.34
CA LYS A 218 -5.22 19.77 -9.93
C LYS A 218 -5.25 20.31 -8.50
N LEU A 219 -4.54 19.66 -7.58
CA LEU A 219 -4.44 20.13 -6.19
C LEU A 219 -3.71 21.46 -6.11
N LYS A 220 -2.58 21.63 -6.82
CA LYS A 220 -1.86 22.91 -6.89
C LYS A 220 -2.75 24.02 -7.44
N GLN A 221 -3.49 23.76 -8.51
CA GLN A 221 -4.41 24.72 -9.09
C GLN A 221 -5.51 25.11 -8.10
N ALA A 222 -6.15 24.13 -7.44
CA ALA A 222 -7.20 24.38 -6.46
C ALA A 222 -6.69 25.20 -5.25
N ILE A 223 -5.46 24.96 -4.79
CA ILE A 223 -4.82 25.74 -3.73
C ILE A 223 -4.63 27.19 -4.20
N VAL A 224 -4.09 27.40 -5.41
CA VAL A 224 -3.87 28.74 -5.96
C VAL A 224 -5.19 29.50 -6.11
N GLU A 225 -6.25 28.86 -6.61
CA GLU A 225 -7.58 29.49 -6.73
C GLU A 225 -8.14 29.88 -5.35
N ARG A 226 -8.08 28.98 -4.36
CA ARG A 226 -8.52 29.29 -2.99
C ARG A 226 -7.72 30.43 -2.35
N LEU A 227 -6.41 30.50 -2.60
CA LEU A 227 -5.58 31.59 -2.09
C LEU A 227 -5.94 32.92 -2.76
N LYS A 228 -6.19 32.93 -4.07
CA LYS A 228 -6.66 34.13 -4.78
C LYS A 228 -8.00 34.61 -4.24
N ASP A 229 -8.96 33.70 -4.06
CA ASP A 229 -10.27 34.04 -3.50
C ASP A 229 -10.16 34.59 -2.08
N ALA A 230 -9.29 34.00 -1.26
CA ALA A 230 -9.02 34.50 0.08
C ALA A 230 -8.40 35.90 0.03
N GLU A 231 -7.41 36.12 -0.82
CA GLU A 231 -6.74 37.42 -0.98
C GLU A 231 -7.72 38.51 -1.42
N VAL A 232 -8.63 38.22 -2.35
CA VAL A 232 -9.68 39.15 -2.78
C VAL A 232 -10.61 39.49 -1.62
N LYS A 233 -11.06 38.51 -0.85
CA LYS A 233 -11.91 38.74 0.34
C LYS A 233 -11.20 39.59 1.39
N PHE A 234 -9.97 39.24 1.73
CA PHE A 234 -9.18 40.02 2.70
C PHE A 234 -8.96 41.46 2.23
N ARG A 235 -8.65 41.68 0.95
CA ARG A 235 -8.53 43.03 0.39
C ARG A 235 -9.84 43.81 0.48
N ALA A 236 -10.98 43.18 0.16
CA ALA A 236 -12.29 43.83 0.24
C ALA A 236 -12.66 44.20 1.68
N GLU A 237 -12.43 43.30 2.64
CA GLU A 237 -12.65 43.56 4.07
C GLU A 237 -11.78 44.72 4.56
N GLU A 238 -10.50 44.73 4.19
CA GLU A 238 -9.58 45.78 4.62
C GLU A 238 -9.93 47.14 3.99
N GLN A 239 -10.31 47.15 2.71
CA GLN A 239 -10.84 48.36 2.07
C GLN A 239 -12.10 48.86 2.77
N GLY A 240 -13.01 47.97 3.15
CA GLY A 240 -14.20 48.31 3.94
C GLY A 240 -13.83 48.98 5.27
N ARG A 241 -12.88 48.40 6.02
CA ARG A 241 -12.39 49.00 7.29
C ARG A 241 -11.77 50.38 7.07
N ILE A 242 -11.00 50.55 6.01
CA ILE A 242 -10.37 51.83 5.66
C ILE A 242 -11.44 52.88 5.33
N GLU A 243 -12.45 52.53 4.53
CA GLU A 243 -13.54 53.46 4.20
C GLU A 243 -14.38 53.83 5.42
N ASP A 244 -14.70 52.87 6.29
CA ASP A 244 -15.38 53.13 7.55
C ASP A 244 -14.57 54.07 8.45
N ALA A 245 -13.26 53.85 8.55
CA ALA A 245 -12.35 54.71 9.31
C ALA A 245 -12.29 56.13 8.71
N ARG A 246 -12.23 56.24 7.37
CA ARG A 246 -12.28 57.54 6.66
C ARG A 246 -13.59 58.27 6.93
N LEU A 247 -14.72 57.57 6.90
CA LEU A 247 -16.03 58.16 7.14
C LEU A 247 -16.17 58.65 8.59
N LYS A 248 -15.69 57.87 9.56
CA LYS A 248 -15.62 58.28 10.98
C LYS A 248 -14.71 59.50 11.18
N ALA A 249 -13.55 59.53 10.52
CA ALA A 249 -12.64 60.66 10.59
C ALA A 249 -13.27 61.94 10.00
N LYS A 250 -13.91 61.83 8.83
CA LYS A 250 -14.68 62.94 8.22
C LYS A 250 -15.79 63.43 9.13
N ALA A 251 -16.55 62.52 9.75
CA ALA A 251 -17.60 62.87 10.69
C ALA A 251 -17.04 63.59 11.93
N ARG A 252 -15.90 63.14 12.47
CA ARG A 252 -15.23 63.80 13.60
C ARG A 252 -14.77 65.21 13.25
N VAL A 253 -14.15 65.40 12.09
CA VAL A 253 -13.74 66.73 11.61
C VAL A 253 -14.96 67.63 11.45
N LYS A 254 -16.03 67.13 10.83
CA LYS A 254 -17.28 67.88 10.68
C LYS A 254 -17.85 68.30 12.03
N ALA A 255 -17.93 67.39 13.00
CA ALA A 255 -18.41 67.70 14.34
C ALA A 255 -17.56 68.79 15.03
N LEU A 256 -16.23 68.71 14.92
CA LEU A 256 -15.34 69.74 15.45
C LEU A 256 -15.55 71.11 14.78
N MET A 257 -15.76 71.12 13.45
CA MET A 257 -16.06 72.36 12.72
C MET A 257 -17.42 72.94 13.10
N ASP A 258 -18.44 72.09 13.26
CA ASP A 258 -19.78 72.48 13.68
C ASP A 258 -19.77 73.04 15.12
N GLU A 259 -18.92 72.51 16.01
CA GLU A 259 -18.72 73.04 17.37
C GLU A 259 -17.91 74.35 17.39
N ALA A 260 -16.90 74.48 16.54
CA ALA A 260 -16.03 75.65 16.50
C ALA A 260 -16.70 76.86 15.83
N ARG A 261 -17.51 76.64 14.79
CA ARG A 261 -18.19 77.69 14.01
C ARG A 261 -18.94 78.71 14.87
N PRO A 262 -19.87 78.34 15.78
CA PRO A 262 -20.60 79.33 16.58
C PRO A 262 -19.68 80.09 17.54
N LYS A 263 -18.60 79.47 18.04
CA LYS A 263 -17.63 80.15 18.93
C LYS A 263 -16.86 81.23 18.16
N ILE A 264 -16.45 80.91 16.93
CA ILE A 264 -15.79 81.86 16.04
C ILE A 264 -16.74 83.00 15.67
N GLU A 265 -17.97 82.67 15.26
CA GLU A 265 -19.00 83.66 14.91
C GLU A 265 -19.35 84.57 16.10
N ALA A 266 -19.47 84.02 17.32
CA ALA A 266 -19.68 84.80 18.53
C ALA A 266 -18.52 85.73 18.85
N SER A 267 -17.27 85.25 18.74
CA SER A 267 -16.07 86.07 18.93
C SER A 267 -16.00 87.22 17.93
N TRP A 268 -16.32 86.96 16.66
CA TRP A 268 -16.39 88.01 15.64
C TRP A 268 -17.52 89.00 15.89
N ALA A 269 -18.70 88.53 16.32
CA ALA A 269 -19.81 89.40 16.68
C ALA A 269 -19.46 90.33 17.85
N GLU A 270 -18.74 89.83 18.85
CA GLU A 270 -18.24 90.62 19.98
C GLU A 270 -17.23 91.68 19.51
N GLN A 271 -16.27 91.31 18.66
CA GLN A 271 -15.31 92.26 18.07
C GLN A 271 -16.00 93.35 17.25
N ILE A 272 -16.99 92.99 16.43
CA ILE A 272 -17.77 93.93 15.62
C ILE A 272 -18.58 94.86 16.52
N SER A 273 -19.25 94.34 17.55
CA SER A 273 -20.02 95.14 18.52
C SER A 273 -19.12 96.14 19.24
N GLY A 274 -17.94 95.70 19.70
CA GLY A 274 -16.96 96.58 20.33
C GLY A 274 -16.44 97.68 19.39
N LEU A 275 -16.20 97.35 18.11
CA LEU A 275 -15.85 98.34 17.09
C LEU A 275 -16.99 99.33 16.84
N ALA A 276 -18.23 98.85 16.74
CA ALA A 276 -19.41 99.69 16.52
C ALA A 276 -19.65 100.65 17.69
N GLN A 277 -19.48 100.18 18.94
CA GLN A 277 -19.59 101.02 20.14
C GLN A 277 -18.51 102.11 20.16
N ARG A 278 -17.25 101.76 19.85
CA ARG A 278 -16.17 102.75 19.71
C ARG A 278 -16.48 103.79 18.63
N ALA A 279 -16.99 103.36 17.49
CA ALA A 279 -17.40 104.27 16.41
C ALA A 279 -18.56 105.18 16.83
N ARG A 280 -19.52 104.67 17.60
CA ARG A 280 -20.64 105.47 18.15
C ARG A 280 -20.13 106.54 19.12
N ILE A 281 -19.29 106.17 20.08
CA ILE A 281 -18.68 107.11 21.04
C ILE A 281 -17.89 108.18 20.29
N ALA A 282 -17.11 107.80 19.28
CA ALA A 282 -16.36 108.75 18.45
C ALA A 282 -17.26 109.73 17.69
N ARG A 283 -18.41 109.26 17.17
CA ARG A 283 -19.42 110.14 16.53
C ARG A 283 -20.06 111.10 17.52
N GLU A 284 -20.53 110.61 18.66
CA GLU A 284 -21.14 111.45 19.72
C GLU A 284 -20.14 112.53 20.20
N ALA A 285 -18.87 112.17 20.37
CA ALA A 285 -17.80 113.13 20.69
C ALA A 285 -17.59 114.17 19.59
N ALA A 286 -17.61 113.77 18.31
CA ALA A 286 -17.49 114.69 17.18
C ALA A 286 -18.69 115.65 17.07
N ASP A 287 -19.91 115.17 17.33
CA ASP A 287 -21.13 115.99 17.34
C ASP A 287 -21.16 116.96 18.53
N ALA A 288 -20.70 116.53 19.71
CA ALA A 288 -20.51 117.42 20.86
C ALA A 288 -19.50 118.54 20.56
N LEU A 289 -18.38 118.23 19.90
CA LEU A 289 -17.43 119.24 19.45
C LEU A 289 -18.03 120.19 18.40
N ARG A 290 -18.84 119.67 17.47
CA ARG A 290 -19.51 120.48 16.43
C ARG A 290 -20.55 121.43 17.03
N SER A 291 -21.35 120.97 17.99
CA SER A 291 -22.37 121.78 18.69
C SER A 291 -21.77 122.78 19.69
N GLY A 292 -20.66 122.45 20.35
CA GLY A 292 -19.89 123.39 21.18
C GLY A 292 -19.26 124.52 20.36
N LYS A 293 -18.78 124.21 19.14
CA LYS A 293 -18.24 125.21 18.21
C LYS A 293 -19.33 126.14 17.65
N ALA A 294 -20.57 125.67 17.50
CA ALA A 294 -21.71 126.49 17.09
C ALA A 294 -22.14 127.50 18.16
N LYS A 295 -21.94 127.20 19.46
CA LYS A 295 -22.25 128.12 20.57
C LYS A 295 -21.20 129.22 20.77
N ASN A 296 -19.94 128.97 20.40
CA ASN A 296 -18.85 129.96 20.48
C ASN A 296 -18.69 130.82 19.22
N GLY A 297 -19.55 130.66 18.20
CA GLY A 297 -19.53 131.42 16.95
C GLY A 297 -20.66 132.43 16.76
N SER A 298 -21.49 132.67 17.80
CA SER A 298 -22.57 133.66 17.78
C SER A 298 -22.31 134.74 18.84
N ALA A 299 -21.26 135.54 18.61
CA ALA A 299 -21.02 136.82 19.27
C ALA A 299 -20.34 137.75 18.26
#